data_AF-A0A925XDD9-F1
#
_entry.id   AF-A0A925XDD9-F1
#
_cell.length_a   1.000
_cell.length_b   1.000
_cell.length_c   1.000
_cell.angle_alpha   90.00
_cell.angle_beta   90.00
_cell.angle_gamma   90.00
#
_symmetry.space_group_name_H-M   'P 1'
#
loop_
_entity.id
_entity.type
_entity.pdbx_description
1 polymer ?
#
loop_
_entity_poly.entity_id
_entity_poly.type
_entity_poly.pdbx_seq_one_letter_code
_entity_poly.pdbx_strand_id
1 'polypeptide(L)'
;TESMSNAPYLLPRARSGLKFGDATLVDSVLRDGLVDAFDHRHMALTAEALATQYGITRAEQDDFALRSQQRYEGARAAGRFADELVPIDKLDRDEHARAETTLEGLAKLKPAFDPQGTVTAGNASGINDGAAMLVVADRDFALQQGWPILASLESWATCGCDPKRMGLGPVHAIRKLVERDRLKIDSLDTIEINEAFAAQTLACVRELSLDESRLNPEGGAIAMGHPIGASGARLVVHLAHKLARGDSSRALASLCVGGGQGAAVVLKSAR
;
A
#
# COMPACT_ATOMS: atom_id res chain seq x y z
N THR A 1 -1.81 -1.23 -13.07
CA THR A 1 -2.95 -0.30 -13.22
C THR A 1 -4.15 -0.94 -12.58
N GLU A 2 -5.10 -0.16 -12.10
CA GLU A 2 -6.37 -0.64 -11.58
C GLU A 2 -7.46 0.41 -11.79
N SER A 3 -8.67 -0.03 -12.15
CA SER A 3 -9.86 0.80 -12.00
C SER A 3 -10.94 0.04 -11.24
N MET A 4 -10.95 0.25 -9.93
CA MET A 4 -11.91 -0.39 -9.03
C MET A 4 -13.31 0.21 -9.21
N SER A 5 -13.42 1.49 -9.60
CA SER A 5 -14.72 2.14 -9.86
C SER A 5 -15.46 1.53 -11.07
N ASN A 6 -14.73 0.97 -12.04
CA ASN A 6 -15.29 0.37 -13.25
C ASN A 6 -15.45 -1.15 -13.16
N ALA A 7 -15.24 -1.74 -11.98
CA ALA A 7 -15.35 -3.18 -11.79
C ALA A 7 -16.80 -3.66 -11.99
N PRO A 8 -17.04 -4.75 -12.75
CA PRO A 8 -18.38 -5.21 -13.05
C PRO A 8 -19.04 -5.97 -11.89
N TYR A 9 -20.36 -6.07 -11.92
CA TYR A 9 -21.08 -7.12 -11.21
C TYR A 9 -21.15 -8.39 -12.05
N LEU A 10 -21.12 -9.55 -11.38
CA LEU A 10 -21.02 -10.86 -12.01
C LEU A 10 -22.22 -11.74 -11.66
N LEU A 11 -22.64 -12.57 -12.62
CA LEU A 11 -23.73 -13.53 -12.45
C LEU A 11 -23.24 -14.94 -12.84
N PRO A 12 -22.54 -15.66 -11.93
CA PRO A 12 -21.74 -16.84 -12.28
C PRO A 12 -22.50 -17.96 -13.01
N ARG A 13 -23.78 -18.17 -12.68
CA ARG A 13 -24.62 -19.23 -13.26
C ARG A 13 -25.39 -18.79 -14.52
N ALA A 14 -25.23 -17.55 -14.98
CA ALA A 14 -25.93 -17.07 -16.17
C ALA A 14 -25.63 -17.91 -17.42
N ARG A 15 -24.38 -18.41 -17.53
CA ARG A 15 -23.94 -19.23 -18.67
C ARG A 15 -24.63 -20.59 -18.73
N SER A 16 -24.82 -21.26 -17.60
CA SER A 16 -25.43 -22.60 -17.52
C SER A 16 -26.94 -22.57 -17.27
N GLY A 17 -27.51 -21.39 -17.03
CA GLY A 17 -28.93 -21.16 -16.78
C GLY A 17 -29.29 -21.12 -15.29
N LEU A 18 -30.08 -20.12 -14.90
CA LEU A 18 -30.51 -19.90 -13.50
C LEU A 18 -31.74 -20.71 -13.08
N LYS A 19 -32.46 -21.32 -14.05
CA LYS A 19 -33.75 -22.00 -13.84
C LYS A 19 -34.75 -21.07 -13.12
N PHE A 20 -35.36 -21.51 -12.03
CA PHE A 20 -36.36 -20.77 -11.25
C PHE A 20 -35.82 -20.48 -9.85
N GLY A 21 -35.98 -19.25 -9.36
CA GLY A 21 -35.53 -18.79 -8.04
C GLY A 21 -34.57 -17.60 -8.11
N ASP A 22 -34.26 -17.04 -6.95
CA ASP A 22 -33.40 -15.86 -6.82
C ASP A 22 -31.93 -16.16 -7.18
N ALA A 23 -31.21 -15.10 -7.58
CA ALA A 23 -29.79 -15.17 -7.87
C ALA A 23 -29.06 -13.94 -7.29
N THR A 24 -27.82 -14.15 -6.85
CA THR A 24 -26.96 -13.09 -6.33
C THR A 24 -26.13 -12.47 -7.46
N LEU A 25 -26.23 -11.16 -7.62
CA LEU A 25 -25.24 -10.37 -8.36
C LEU A 25 -24.02 -10.18 -7.46
N VAL A 26 -22.86 -10.59 -7.95
CA VAL A 26 -21.62 -10.63 -7.17
C VAL A 26 -20.76 -9.43 -7.55
N ASP A 27 -20.43 -8.60 -6.57
CA ASP A 27 -19.45 -7.52 -6.73
C ASP A 27 -18.05 -8.12 -6.99
N SER A 28 -17.43 -7.79 -8.13
CA SER A 28 -16.12 -8.32 -8.48
C SER A 28 -14.97 -7.70 -7.70
N VAL A 29 -15.07 -6.46 -7.22
CA VAL A 29 -14.05 -5.84 -6.36
C VAL A 29 -13.94 -6.65 -5.07
N LEU A 30 -15.08 -6.95 -4.46
CA LEU A 30 -15.12 -7.76 -3.25
C LEU A 30 -14.61 -9.17 -3.52
N ARG A 31 -15.21 -9.88 -4.49
CA ARG A 31 -14.90 -11.30 -4.72
C ARG A 31 -13.46 -11.53 -5.17
N ASP A 32 -12.97 -10.70 -6.10
CA ASP A 32 -11.68 -10.96 -6.77
C ASP A 32 -10.52 -10.18 -6.15
N GLY A 33 -10.80 -9.15 -5.33
CA GLY A 33 -9.76 -8.29 -4.76
C GLY A 33 -9.73 -8.20 -3.23
N LEU A 34 -10.87 -8.23 -2.54
CA LEU A 34 -10.97 -7.84 -1.13
C LEU A 34 -11.49 -8.91 -0.17
N VAL A 35 -11.88 -10.09 -0.69
CA VAL A 35 -12.31 -11.25 0.09
C VAL A 35 -11.30 -12.37 -0.09
N ASP A 36 -10.87 -12.98 1.01
CA ASP A 36 -9.92 -14.07 0.98
C ASP A 36 -10.54 -15.28 0.28
N ALA A 37 -9.79 -15.90 -0.64
CA ALA A 37 -10.28 -17.05 -1.39
C ALA A 37 -10.37 -18.32 -0.55
N PHE A 38 -9.68 -18.39 0.60
CA PHE A 38 -9.61 -19.61 1.43
C PHE A 38 -10.59 -19.56 2.60
N ASP A 39 -10.69 -18.45 3.32
CA ASP A 39 -11.58 -18.32 4.48
C ASP A 39 -12.85 -17.48 4.22
N HIS A 40 -12.96 -16.90 3.02
CA HIS A 40 -14.10 -16.10 2.56
C HIS A 40 -14.41 -14.88 3.43
N ARG A 41 -13.39 -14.34 4.12
CA ARG A 41 -13.51 -13.13 4.94
C ARG A 41 -12.93 -11.92 4.23
N HIS A 42 -13.50 -10.75 4.52
CA HIS A 42 -12.97 -9.49 4.02
C HIS A 42 -11.54 -9.26 4.56
N MET A 43 -10.65 -8.71 3.72
CA MET A 43 -9.24 -8.44 4.09
C MET A 43 -9.11 -7.64 5.39
N ALA A 44 -10.03 -6.72 5.66
CA ALA A 44 -10.03 -5.92 6.89
C ALA A 44 -10.13 -6.77 8.17
N LEU A 45 -10.75 -7.95 8.13
CA LEU A 45 -10.81 -8.85 9.30
C LEU A 45 -9.43 -9.44 9.64
N THR A 46 -8.52 -9.51 8.66
CA THR A 46 -7.11 -9.85 8.94
C THR A 46 -6.40 -8.70 9.66
N ALA A 47 -6.75 -7.45 9.36
CA ALA A 47 -6.22 -6.28 10.05
C ALA A 47 -6.73 -6.19 11.50
N GLU A 48 -8.00 -6.50 11.75
CA GLU A 48 -8.55 -6.62 13.12
C GLU A 48 -7.84 -7.71 13.94
N ALA A 49 -7.56 -8.85 13.30
CA ALA A 49 -6.82 -9.94 13.94
C ALA A 49 -5.39 -9.49 14.32
N LEU A 50 -4.71 -8.75 13.45
CA LEU A 50 -3.39 -8.18 13.75
C LEU A 50 -3.48 -7.08 14.82
N ALA A 51 -4.51 -6.24 14.80
CA ALA A 51 -4.73 -5.23 15.83
C ALA A 51 -4.83 -5.88 17.22
N THR A 52 -5.61 -6.96 17.31
CA THR A 52 -5.75 -7.76 18.54
C THR A 52 -4.43 -8.44 18.93
N GLN A 53 -3.80 -9.14 17.99
CA GLN A 53 -2.58 -9.91 18.24
C GLN A 53 -1.43 -9.03 18.75
N TYR A 54 -1.25 -7.85 18.16
CA TYR A 54 -0.16 -6.95 18.50
C TYR A 54 -0.54 -5.95 19.59
N GLY A 55 -1.82 -5.87 20.00
CA GLY A 55 -2.29 -4.87 20.96
C GLY A 55 -2.23 -3.45 20.38
N ILE A 56 -2.67 -3.28 19.13
CA ILE A 56 -2.71 -2.00 18.43
C ILE A 56 -4.10 -1.40 18.68
N THR A 57 -4.14 -0.33 19.46
CA THR A 57 -5.40 0.28 19.86
C THR A 57 -6.02 1.09 18.71
N ARG A 58 -7.32 1.36 18.82
CA ARG A 58 -8.02 2.29 17.92
C ARG A 58 -7.35 3.67 17.87
N ALA A 59 -6.93 4.19 19.02
CA ALA A 59 -6.28 5.50 19.11
C ALA A 59 -4.95 5.54 18.34
N GLU A 60 -4.16 4.47 18.41
CA GLU A 60 -2.89 4.37 17.65
C GLU A 60 -3.14 4.28 16.14
N GLN A 61 -4.17 3.57 15.72
CA GLN A 61 -4.56 3.49 14.30
C GLN A 61 -5.01 4.86 13.76
N ASP A 62 -5.80 5.59 14.55
CA ASP A 62 -6.28 6.92 14.17
C ASP A 62 -5.14 7.96 14.18
N ASP A 63 -4.21 7.88 15.13
CA ASP A 63 -3.01 8.73 15.13
C ASP A 63 -2.13 8.47 13.90
N PHE A 64 -1.89 7.19 13.57
CA PHE A 64 -1.16 6.82 12.36
C PHE A 64 -1.85 7.35 11.09
N ALA A 65 -3.18 7.22 11.02
CA ALA A 65 -3.96 7.73 9.90
C ALA A 65 -3.87 9.25 9.75
N LEU A 66 -3.97 9.99 10.86
CA LEU A 66 -3.79 11.45 10.86
C LEU A 66 -2.38 11.82 10.37
N ARG A 67 -1.34 11.13 10.87
CA ARG A 67 0.04 11.36 10.43
C ARG A 67 0.21 11.11 8.93
N SER A 68 -0.42 10.07 8.38
CA SER A 68 -0.41 9.81 6.93
C SER A 68 -1.05 10.95 6.13
N GLN A 69 -2.22 11.45 6.55
CA GLN A 69 -2.90 12.61 5.93
C GLN A 69 -2.04 13.89 6.00
N GLN A 70 -1.46 14.19 7.16
CA GLN A 70 -0.62 15.38 7.36
C GLN A 70 0.67 15.33 6.55
N ARG A 71 1.33 14.17 6.49
CA ARG A 71 2.57 13.97 5.71
C ARG A 71 2.29 14.11 4.21
N TYR A 72 1.21 13.52 3.72
CA TYR A 72 0.79 13.68 2.33
C TYR A 72 0.53 15.15 2.00
N GLU A 73 -0.28 15.86 2.81
CA GLU A 73 -0.58 17.26 2.56
C GLU A 73 0.67 18.15 2.59
N GLY A 74 1.58 17.91 3.54
CA GLY A 74 2.87 18.60 3.61
C GLY A 74 3.75 18.34 2.39
N ALA A 75 3.87 17.07 1.95
CA ALA A 75 4.65 16.69 0.77
C ALA A 75 4.04 17.27 -0.52
N ARG A 76 2.71 17.26 -0.64
CA ARG A 76 1.96 17.86 -1.74
C ARG A 76 2.18 19.38 -1.81
N ALA A 77 2.03 20.08 -0.68
CA ALA A 77 2.27 21.52 -0.59
C ALA A 77 3.74 21.89 -0.92
N ALA A 78 4.69 21.01 -0.62
CA ALA A 78 6.09 21.15 -0.97
C ALA A 78 6.43 20.71 -2.42
N GLY A 79 5.43 20.32 -3.23
CA GLY A 79 5.62 19.93 -4.63
C GLY A 79 6.34 18.59 -4.82
N ARG A 80 6.40 17.72 -3.81
CA ARG A 80 7.16 16.45 -3.85
C ARG A 80 6.65 15.45 -4.90
N PHE A 81 5.39 15.56 -5.30
CA PHE A 81 4.75 14.67 -6.28
C PHE A 81 4.75 15.23 -7.71
N ALA A 82 5.26 16.46 -7.93
CA ALA A 82 5.14 17.14 -9.21
C ALA A 82 5.83 16.40 -10.37
N ASP A 83 6.94 15.71 -10.08
CA ASP A 83 7.72 14.98 -11.08
C ASP A 83 7.16 13.58 -11.38
N GLU A 84 6.32 13.02 -10.51
CA GLU A 84 5.83 11.63 -10.61
C GLU A 84 4.38 11.51 -11.10
N LEU A 85 3.60 12.59 -11.04
CA LEU A 85 2.21 12.62 -11.50
C LEU A 85 2.11 13.07 -12.96
N VAL A 86 1.36 12.30 -13.75
CA VAL A 86 0.96 12.67 -15.12
C VAL A 86 -0.53 13.02 -15.10
N PRO A 87 -0.92 14.28 -15.42
CA PRO A 87 -2.31 14.69 -15.41
C PRO A 87 -3.17 13.90 -16.40
N ILE A 88 -4.39 13.54 -15.99
CA ILE A 88 -5.42 12.91 -16.84
C ILE A 88 -6.64 13.84 -16.86
N ASP A 89 -6.94 14.42 -18.01
CA ASP A 89 -7.98 15.44 -18.18
C ASP A 89 -7.84 16.60 -17.18
N LYS A 90 -8.73 16.67 -16.18
CA LYS A 90 -8.73 17.69 -15.12
C LYS A 90 -8.19 17.17 -13.78
N LEU A 91 -7.76 15.91 -13.73
CA LEU A 91 -7.19 15.27 -12.56
C LEU A 91 -5.67 15.39 -12.63
N ASP A 92 -5.12 16.33 -11.86
CA ASP A 92 -3.70 16.66 -11.79
C ASP A 92 -3.09 16.41 -10.39
N ARG A 93 -3.87 15.83 -9.48
CA ARG A 93 -3.51 15.53 -8.09
C ARG A 93 -4.30 14.34 -7.56
N ASP A 94 -3.76 13.64 -6.56
CA ASP A 94 -4.53 12.60 -5.87
C ASP A 94 -5.72 13.23 -5.11
N GLU A 95 -6.90 12.66 -5.29
CA GLU A 95 -8.17 13.19 -4.78
C GLU A 95 -8.65 12.53 -3.48
N HIS A 96 -7.97 11.47 -3.02
CA HIS A 96 -8.41 10.69 -1.86
C HIS A 96 -8.15 11.38 -0.52
N ALA A 97 -7.13 12.24 -0.47
CA ALA A 97 -6.67 12.86 0.75
C ALA A 97 -7.69 13.84 1.34
N ARG A 98 -7.70 13.92 2.68
CA ARG A 98 -8.65 14.73 3.46
C ARG A 98 -7.84 15.67 4.35
N ALA A 99 -7.51 16.85 3.82
CA ALA A 99 -6.65 17.83 4.49
C ALA A 99 -7.21 18.31 5.85
N GLU A 100 -8.53 18.23 6.02
CA GLU A 100 -9.27 18.61 7.23
C GLU A 100 -9.34 17.51 8.30
N THR A 101 -8.65 16.37 8.11
CA THR A 101 -8.67 15.25 9.06
C THR A 101 -8.20 15.71 10.44
N THR A 102 -9.00 15.40 11.48
CA THR A 102 -8.63 15.60 12.89
C THR A 102 -8.79 14.31 13.69
N LEU A 103 -8.08 14.18 14.82
CA LEU A 103 -8.25 13.03 15.72
C LEU A 103 -9.69 12.92 16.22
N GLU A 104 -10.35 14.04 16.54
CA GLU A 104 -11.74 14.04 16.98
C GLU A 104 -12.70 13.59 15.88
N GLY A 105 -12.39 13.92 14.62
CA GLY A 105 -13.13 13.43 13.46
C GLY A 105 -12.96 11.92 13.27
N LEU A 106 -11.71 11.44 13.31
CA LEU A 106 -11.40 10.02 13.20
C LEU A 106 -12.04 9.20 14.32
N ALA A 107 -11.95 9.64 15.58
CA ALA A 107 -12.51 8.94 16.73
C ALA A 107 -14.03 8.76 16.68
N LYS A 108 -14.76 9.62 15.95
CA LYS A 108 -16.21 9.52 15.76
C LYS A 108 -16.62 8.47 14.72
N LEU A 109 -15.69 7.99 13.90
CA LEU A 109 -16.00 7.01 12.87
C LEU A 109 -16.33 5.65 13.51
N LYS A 110 -17.41 5.05 13.02
CA LYS A 110 -17.83 3.71 13.40
C LYS A 110 -16.88 2.67 12.81
N PRO A 111 -16.65 1.55 13.49
CA PRO A 111 -16.01 0.39 12.89
C PRO A 111 -16.69 -0.01 11.57
N ALA A 112 -15.89 -0.30 10.55
CA ALA A 112 -16.38 -0.51 9.19
C ALA A 112 -16.71 -1.98 8.87
N PHE A 113 -16.12 -2.93 9.60
CA PHE A 113 -16.16 -4.36 9.25
C PHE A 113 -16.63 -5.27 10.39
N ASP A 114 -16.23 -4.98 11.62
CA ASP A 114 -16.70 -5.64 12.83
C ASP A 114 -17.28 -4.58 13.77
N PRO A 115 -18.53 -4.68 14.25
CA PRO A 115 -19.10 -3.74 15.20
C PRO A 115 -18.29 -3.54 16.49
N GLN A 116 -17.48 -4.53 16.89
CA GLN A 116 -16.56 -4.45 18.04
C GLN A 116 -15.11 -4.17 17.62
N GLY A 117 -14.88 -3.96 16.33
CA GLY A 117 -13.58 -3.75 15.72
C GLY A 117 -13.01 -2.35 15.92
N THR A 118 -11.81 -2.18 15.40
CA THR A 118 -10.99 -0.96 15.49
C THR A 118 -10.74 -0.32 14.13
N VAL A 119 -10.93 -1.06 13.04
CA VAL A 119 -10.73 -0.60 11.67
C VAL A 119 -11.94 0.22 11.21
N THR A 120 -11.66 1.41 10.67
CA THR A 120 -12.66 2.36 10.17
C THR A 120 -12.30 2.87 8.79
N ALA A 121 -13.22 3.57 8.14
CA ALA A 121 -12.95 4.28 6.89
C ALA A 121 -11.95 5.46 7.01
N GLY A 122 -11.50 5.78 8.23
CA GLY A 122 -10.48 6.80 8.49
C GLY A 122 -9.09 6.24 8.67
N ASN A 123 -8.96 4.97 9.06
CA ASN A 123 -7.67 4.31 9.34
C ASN A 123 -7.38 3.10 8.43
N ALA A 124 -8.12 3.00 7.33
CA ALA A 124 -7.92 2.08 6.22
C ALA A 124 -7.81 2.87 4.92
N SER A 125 -7.08 2.32 3.93
CA SER A 125 -7.07 2.89 2.58
C SER A 125 -8.43 2.73 1.89
N GLY A 126 -8.69 3.57 0.90
CA GLY A 126 -9.91 3.52 0.09
C GLY A 126 -9.93 2.48 -1.02
N ILE A 127 -11.03 2.53 -1.78
CA ILE A 127 -11.19 1.95 -3.11
C ILE A 127 -10.80 3.04 -4.10
N ASN A 128 -9.80 2.78 -4.94
CA ASN A 128 -9.19 3.82 -5.75
C ASN A 128 -8.87 3.33 -7.17
N ASP A 129 -8.84 4.27 -8.09
CA ASP A 129 -8.38 4.07 -9.46
C ASP A 129 -6.96 4.63 -9.60
N GLY A 130 -6.14 4.03 -10.44
CA GLY A 130 -4.82 4.55 -10.72
C GLY A 130 -3.92 3.64 -11.54
N ALA A 131 -2.90 4.23 -12.15
CA ALA A 131 -1.85 3.53 -12.87
C ALA A 131 -0.48 4.07 -12.47
N ALA A 132 0.48 3.17 -12.33
CA ALA A 132 1.89 3.52 -12.17
C ALA A 132 2.68 2.65 -13.16
N MET A 133 3.68 3.26 -13.81
CA MET A 133 4.48 2.62 -14.85
C MET A 133 5.95 2.97 -14.63
N LEU A 134 6.82 1.99 -14.89
CA LEU A 134 8.27 2.17 -14.87
C LEU A 134 8.86 1.63 -16.18
N VAL A 135 9.90 2.28 -16.67
CA VAL A 135 10.78 1.72 -17.69
C VAL A 135 11.97 1.08 -16.98
N VAL A 136 12.15 -0.23 -17.15
CA VAL A 136 13.27 -0.97 -16.58
C VAL A 136 14.21 -1.39 -17.71
N ALA A 137 15.49 -1.09 -17.57
CA ALA A 137 16.50 -1.39 -18.57
C ALA A 137 17.85 -1.68 -17.91
N ASP A 138 18.74 -2.34 -18.64
CA ASP A 138 20.15 -2.43 -18.26
C ASP A 138 20.77 -1.03 -18.25
N ARG A 139 21.66 -0.78 -17.27
CA ARG A 139 22.31 0.52 -17.08
C ARG A 139 23.01 1.00 -18.34
N ASP A 140 23.80 0.12 -18.96
CA ASP A 140 24.59 0.46 -20.15
C ASP A 140 23.68 0.80 -21.34
N PHE A 141 22.55 0.12 -21.47
CA PHE A 141 21.56 0.43 -22.49
C PHE A 141 20.93 1.81 -22.26
N ALA A 142 20.50 2.12 -21.03
CA ALA A 142 19.95 3.42 -20.68
C ALA A 142 20.96 4.56 -20.97
N LEU A 143 22.24 4.36 -20.65
CA LEU A 143 23.32 5.31 -20.95
C LEU A 143 23.52 5.49 -22.46
N GLN A 144 23.51 4.41 -23.25
CA GLN A 144 23.60 4.48 -24.72
C GLN A 144 22.43 5.24 -25.35
N GLN A 145 21.22 5.09 -24.80
CA GLN A 145 20.02 5.81 -25.25
C GLN A 145 19.93 7.25 -24.71
N GLY A 146 20.84 7.65 -23.81
CA GLY A 146 20.80 8.97 -23.16
C GLY A 146 19.61 9.14 -22.20
N TRP A 147 19.05 8.04 -21.68
CA TRP A 147 17.92 8.09 -20.76
C TRP A 147 18.36 8.46 -19.34
N PRO A 148 17.61 9.31 -18.62
CA PRO A 148 17.87 9.58 -17.22
C PRO A 148 17.59 8.33 -16.38
N ILE A 149 18.51 7.99 -15.48
CA ILE A 149 18.36 6.86 -14.56
C ILE A 149 17.92 7.41 -13.20
N LEU A 150 16.68 7.13 -12.80
CA LEU A 150 16.12 7.63 -11.54
C LEU A 150 16.65 6.88 -10.31
N ALA A 151 16.76 5.55 -10.44
CA ALA A 151 17.24 4.65 -9.40
C ALA A 151 17.80 3.36 -9.99
N SER A 152 18.58 2.63 -9.21
CA SER A 152 19.00 1.26 -9.53
C SER A 152 18.24 0.27 -8.66
N LEU A 153 17.68 -0.77 -9.28
CA LEU A 153 17.13 -1.92 -8.55
C LEU A 153 18.29 -2.69 -7.91
N GLU A 154 18.39 -2.63 -6.59
CA GLU A 154 19.47 -3.30 -5.86
C GLU A 154 19.10 -4.73 -5.51
N SER A 155 17.88 -4.93 -5.00
CA SER A 155 17.44 -6.22 -4.52
C SER A 155 15.92 -6.32 -4.44
N TRP A 156 15.39 -7.54 -4.45
CA TRP A 156 13.96 -7.80 -4.26
C TRP A 156 13.70 -9.21 -3.70
N ALA A 157 12.57 -9.38 -3.05
CA ALA A 157 12.09 -10.67 -2.56
C ALA A 157 10.57 -10.73 -2.53
N THR A 158 10.05 -11.93 -2.70
CA THR A 158 8.67 -12.30 -2.42
C THR A 158 8.61 -13.46 -1.43
N CYS A 159 7.50 -13.57 -0.72
CA CYS A 159 7.23 -14.63 0.24
C CYS A 159 5.74 -15.00 0.27
N GLY A 160 5.44 -16.23 0.69
CA GLY A 160 4.13 -16.63 1.18
C GLY A 160 4.08 -16.56 2.71
N CYS A 161 2.89 -16.34 3.25
CA CYS A 161 2.56 -16.41 4.67
C CYS A 161 1.13 -16.95 4.85
N ASP A 162 0.69 -17.12 6.10
CA ASP A 162 -0.69 -17.52 6.39
C ASP A 162 -1.66 -16.44 5.84
N PRO A 163 -2.65 -16.81 4.99
CA PRO A 163 -3.67 -15.88 4.49
C PRO A 163 -4.36 -15.07 5.59
N LYS A 164 -4.57 -15.67 6.77
CA LYS A 164 -5.19 -14.98 7.93
C LYS A 164 -4.31 -13.88 8.51
N ARG A 165 -3.01 -13.92 8.22
CA ARG A 165 -1.99 -12.97 8.64
C ARG A 165 -1.33 -12.30 7.43
N MET A 166 -2.05 -12.18 6.31
CA MET A 166 -1.50 -11.64 5.06
C MET A 166 -0.86 -10.26 5.23
N GLY A 167 -1.37 -9.45 6.17
CA GLY A 167 -0.79 -8.15 6.52
C GLY A 167 0.68 -8.23 6.93
N LEU A 168 1.19 -9.35 7.45
CA LEU A 168 2.60 -9.53 7.80
C LEU A 168 3.49 -9.96 6.62
N GLY A 169 2.95 -10.05 5.40
CA GLY A 169 3.72 -10.28 4.18
C GLY A 169 4.98 -9.40 4.05
N PRO A 170 4.91 -8.07 4.29
CA PRO A 170 6.07 -7.19 4.30
C PRO A 170 7.17 -7.65 5.25
N VAL A 171 6.82 -8.08 6.46
CA VAL A 171 7.78 -8.56 7.46
C VAL A 171 8.60 -9.72 6.89
N HIS A 172 7.91 -10.71 6.33
CA HIS A 172 8.55 -11.90 5.79
C HIS A 172 9.42 -11.57 4.56
N ALA A 173 8.95 -10.69 3.67
CA ALA A 173 9.72 -10.27 2.50
C ALA A 173 10.96 -9.46 2.89
N ILE A 174 10.84 -8.53 3.85
CA ILE A 174 11.95 -7.71 4.35
C ILE A 174 12.96 -8.58 5.09
N ARG A 175 12.54 -9.47 6.00
CA ARG A 175 13.45 -10.40 6.69
C ARG A 175 14.23 -11.28 5.71
N LYS A 176 13.57 -11.76 4.66
CA LYS A 176 14.23 -12.53 3.60
C LYS A 176 15.33 -11.73 2.89
N LEU A 177 15.13 -10.43 2.64
CA LEU A 177 16.17 -9.54 2.11
C LEU A 177 17.31 -9.31 3.10
N VAL A 178 16.97 -9.04 4.37
CA VAL A 178 17.94 -8.86 5.47
C VAL A 178 18.85 -10.07 5.60
N GLU A 179 18.28 -11.27 5.59
CA GLU A 179 19.05 -12.52 5.70
C GLU A 179 19.86 -12.82 4.44
N ARG A 180 19.24 -12.76 3.25
CA ARG A 180 19.88 -13.12 1.99
C ARG A 180 21.02 -12.17 1.62
N ASP A 181 20.77 -10.87 1.77
CA ASP A 181 21.67 -9.83 1.26
C ASP A 181 22.52 -9.18 2.37
N ARG A 182 22.36 -9.66 3.61
CA ARG A 182 22.96 -9.07 4.82
C ARG A 182 22.63 -7.57 4.93
N LEU A 183 21.44 -7.20 4.47
CA LEU A 183 20.93 -5.83 4.50
C LEU A 183 20.71 -5.40 5.95
N LYS A 184 21.29 -4.28 6.35
CA LYS A 184 20.97 -3.64 7.63
C LYS A 184 19.77 -2.72 7.41
N ILE A 185 18.65 -2.97 8.09
CA ILE A 185 17.45 -2.13 7.98
C ILE A 185 17.80 -0.66 8.28
N ASP A 186 18.64 -0.41 9.30
CA ASP A 186 19.08 0.94 9.67
C ASP A 186 19.94 1.65 8.60
N SER A 187 20.39 0.95 7.56
CA SER A 187 21.08 1.55 6.41
C SER A 187 20.14 2.07 5.32
N LEU A 188 18.82 1.90 5.49
CA LEU A 188 17.80 2.46 4.61
C LEU A 188 17.42 3.84 5.12
N ASP A 189 17.43 4.84 4.24
CA ASP A 189 17.04 6.21 4.59
C ASP A 189 15.52 6.39 4.59
N THR A 190 14.82 5.59 3.78
CA THR A 190 13.36 5.65 3.64
C THR A 190 12.79 4.25 3.44
N ILE A 191 11.68 3.99 4.11
CA ILE A 191 10.94 2.73 4.04
C ILE A 191 9.49 3.08 3.69
N GLU A 192 9.01 2.53 2.59
CA GLU A 192 7.62 2.62 2.13
C GLU A 192 6.93 1.27 2.37
N ILE A 193 6.06 1.19 3.36
CA ILE A 193 5.16 0.04 3.55
C ILE A 193 3.74 0.47 3.22
N ASN A 194 3.11 -0.20 2.25
CA ASN A 194 1.76 0.15 1.83
C ASN A 194 0.75 0.09 2.99
N GLU A 195 0.03 1.19 3.18
CA GLU A 195 -0.94 1.38 4.27
C GLU A 195 -2.32 0.86 3.90
N ALA A 196 -2.46 -0.43 3.59
CA ALA A 196 -3.79 -1.02 3.37
C ALA A 196 -4.70 -0.81 4.59
N PHE A 197 -4.13 -0.99 5.79
CA PHE A 197 -4.77 -0.72 7.07
C PHE A 197 -3.71 -0.21 8.06
N ALA A 198 -4.05 0.76 8.90
CA ALA A 198 -3.14 1.25 9.95
C ALA A 198 -2.68 0.11 10.87
N ALA A 199 -3.60 -0.77 11.28
CA ALA A 199 -3.27 -1.95 12.10
C ALA A 199 -2.23 -2.86 11.46
N GLN A 200 -2.30 -3.10 10.15
CA GLN A 200 -1.30 -3.95 9.48
C GLN A 200 0.07 -3.26 9.52
N THR A 201 0.12 -1.99 9.12
CA THR A 201 1.39 -1.26 9.02
C THR A 201 2.07 -1.14 10.38
N LEU A 202 1.31 -0.81 11.43
CA LEU A 202 1.81 -0.75 12.80
C LEU A 202 2.26 -2.13 13.32
N ALA A 203 1.60 -3.22 12.93
CA ALA A 203 2.07 -4.57 13.25
C ALA A 203 3.42 -4.86 12.57
N CYS A 204 3.58 -4.49 11.29
CA CYS A 204 4.86 -4.59 10.60
C CYS A 204 5.97 -3.77 11.27
N VAL A 205 5.67 -2.53 11.69
CA VAL A 205 6.61 -1.67 12.42
C VAL A 205 7.09 -2.33 13.70
N ARG A 206 6.17 -2.84 14.53
CA ARG A 206 6.50 -3.51 15.79
C ARG A 206 7.33 -4.78 15.54
N GLU A 207 6.92 -5.61 14.61
CA GLU A 207 7.55 -6.91 14.31
C GLU A 207 8.97 -6.76 13.71
N LEU A 208 9.21 -5.68 12.95
CA LEU A 208 10.53 -5.37 12.39
C LEU A 208 11.33 -4.38 13.23
N SER A 209 10.75 -3.83 14.30
CA SER A 209 11.33 -2.76 15.12
C SER A 209 11.80 -1.56 14.28
N LEU A 210 10.93 -1.10 13.36
CA LEU A 210 11.25 -0.01 12.44
C LEU A 210 11.24 1.36 13.14
N ASP A 211 12.14 2.23 12.70
CA ASP A 211 12.10 3.65 13.00
C ASP A 211 10.96 4.32 12.21
N GLU A 212 9.88 4.71 12.90
CA GLU A 212 8.70 5.35 12.30
C GLU A 212 9.00 6.71 11.64
N SER A 213 10.13 7.34 11.95
CA SER A 213 10.54 8.58 11.27
C SER A 213 10.92 8.35 9.80
N ARG A 214 11.31 7.11 9.44
CA ARG A 214 11.69 6.70 8.08
C ARG A 214 10.57 6.02 7.32
N LEU A 215 9.50 5.60 8.01
CA LEU A 215 8.34 4.96 7.42
C LEU A 215 7.45 6.01 6.75
N ASN A 216 7.15 5.87 5.46
CA ASN A 216 6.19 6.68 4.70
C ASN A 216 6.28 8.19 5.00
N PRO A 217 7.46 8.83 4.82
CA PRO A 217 7.68 10.21 5.25
C PRO A 217 6.85 11.24 4.47
N GLU A 218 6.37 10.87 3.27
CA GLU A 218 5.56 11.72 2.38
C GLU A 218 4.07 11.28 2.38
N GLY A 219 3.67 10.48 3.39
CA GLY A 219 2.33 9.92 3.51
C GLY A 219 2.19 8.57 2.80
N GLY A 220 1.07 7.88 3.00
CA GLY A 220 0.84 6.57 2.39
C GLY A 220 -0.59 6.36 1.90
N ALA A 221 -0.96 5.09 1.71
CA ALA A 221 -2.22 4.71 1.07
C ALA A 221 -3.49 5.07 1.87
N ILE A 222 -3.39 5.38 3.18
CA ILE A 222 -4.53 5.93 3.93
C ILE A 222 -4.89 7.32 3.41
N ALA A 223 -3.89 8.12 3.00
CA ALA A 223 -4.10 9.44 2.41
C ALA A 223 -4.28 9.39 0.89
N MET A 224 -3.40 8.66 0.19
CA MET A 224 -3.36 8.62 -1.29
C MET A 224 -4.34 7.63 -1.91
N GLY A 225 -4.77 6.62 -1.16
CA GLY A 225 -5.59 5.52 -1.67
C GLY A 225 -4.80 4.28 -2.10
N HIS A 226 -5.53 3.21 -2.42
CA HIS A 226 -4.98 1.89 -2.71
C HIS A 226 -5.59 1.25 -3.98
N PRO A 227 -5.21 1.70 -5.19
CA PRO A 227 -5.54 1.00 -6.42
C PRO A 227 -4.78 -0.34 -6.46
N ILE A 228 -5.45 -1.45 -6.15
CA ILE A 228 -4.79 -2.72 -5.77
C ILE A 228 -3.74 -3.20 -6.79
N GLY A 229 -4.06 -3.26 -8.09
CA GLY A 229 -3.12 -3.64 -9.16
C GLY A 229 -2.09 -2.59 -9.57
N ALA A 230 -2.11 -1.39 -8.99
CA ALA A 230 -1.13 -0.33 -9.25
C ALA A 230 -0.25 0.01 -8.03
N SER A 231 -0.70 -0.33 -6.82
CA SER A 231 -0.10 0.17 -5.58
C SER A 231 1.36 -0.22 -5.39
N GLY A 232 1.73 -1.46 -5.77
CA GLY A 232 3.12 -1.90 -5.73
C GLY A 232 4.03 -1.07 -6.63
N ALA A 233 3.62 -0.83 -7.89
CA ALA A 233 4.36 0.01 -8.81
C ALA A 233 4.41 1.47 -8.35
N ARG A 234 3.32 1.99 -7.77
CA ARG A 234 3.24 3.35 -7.24
C ARG A 234 4.25 3.60 -6.11
N LEU A 235 4.46 2.62 -5.19
CA LEU A 235 5.55 2.70 -4.19
C LEU A 235 6.93 2.86 -4.86
N VAL A 236 7.19 2.04 -5.89
CA VAL A 236 8.50 2.02 -6.56
C VAL A 236 8.73 3.30 -7.37
N VAL A 237 7.70 3.82 -8.05
CA VAL A 237 7.74 5.12 -8.73
C VAL A 237 8.10 6.21 -7.73
N HIS A 238 7.35 6.32 -6.64
CA HIS A 238 7.57 7.34 -5.61
C HIS A 238 9.00 7.32 -5.06
N LEU A 239 9.50 6.13 -4.69
CA LEU A 239 10.88 5.98 -4.22
C LEU A 239 11.92 6.31 -5.29
N ALA A 240 11.68 5.96 -6.56
CA ALA A 240 12.61 6.29 -7.65
C ALA A 240 12.73 7.81 -7.83
N HIS A 241 11.62 8.56 -7.76
CA HIS A 241 11.65 10.02 -7.80
C HIS A 241 12.33 10.61 -6.56
N LYS A 242 12.06 10.07 -5.37
CA LYS A 242 12.73 10.48 -4.12
C LYS A 242 14.26 10.31 -4.19
N LEU A 243 14.73 9.17 -4.71
CA LEU A 243 16.15 8.90 -4.95
C LEU A 243 16.74 9.85 -6.01
N ALA A 244 16.01 10.10 -7.11
CA ALA A 244 16.44 11.00 -8.18
C ALA A 244 16.59 12.45 -7.70
N ARG A 245 15.72 12.93 -6.80
CA ARG A 245 15.83 14.23 -6.13
C ARG A 245 17.04 14.31 -5.20
N GLY A 246 17.48 13.18 -4.66
CA GLY A 246 18.57 13.08 -3.69
C GLY A 246 18.10 13.19 -2.24
N ASP A 247 16.80 13.00 -2.00
CA ASP A 247 16.21 12.97 -0.65
C ASP A 247 16.54 11.65 0.11
N SER A 248 17.04 10.65 -0.62
CA SER A 248 17.48 9.35 -0.11
C SER A 248 18.61 8.82 -1.00
N SER A 249 19.49 8.00 -0.42
CA SER A 249 20.50 7.22 -1.14
C SER A 249 20.11 5.76 -1.28
N ARG A 250 19.35 5.22 -0.33
CA ARG A 250 18.87 3.83 -0.35
C ARG A 250 17.49 3.74 0.31
N ALA A 251 16.54 3.14 -0.39
CA ALA A 251 15.15 3.07 0.05
C ALA A 251 14.55 1.68 -0.19
N LEU A 252 13.54 1.32 0.61
CA LEU A 252 12.83 0.05 0.51
C LEU A 252 11.34 0.29 0.30
N ALA A 253 10.72 -0.39 -0.66
CA ALA A 253 9.28 -0.48 -0.82
C ALA A 253 8.80 -1.89 -0.46
N SER A 254 7.67 -2.00 0.23
CA SER A 254 7.05 -3.28 0.55
C SER A 254 5.53 -3.21 0.68
N LEU A 255 4.84 -4.32 0.39
CA LEU A 255 3.40 -4.44 0.58
C LEU A 255 2.99 -5.86 0.94
N CYS A 256 1.88 -5.98 1.67
CA CYS A 256 1.12 -7.21 1.85
C CYS A 256 0.28 -7.48 0.61
N VAL A 257 -0.08 -8.76 0.40
CA VAL A 257 -0.91 -9.20 -0.72
C VAL A 257 -1.95 -10.19 -0.18
N GLY A 258 -3.22 -9.96 -0.55
CA GLY A 258 -4.33 -10.85 -0.20
C GLY A 258 -4.06 -12.31 -0.60
N GLY A 259 -4.58 -13.26 0.18
CA GLY A 259 -4.23 -14.67 0.04
C GLY A 259 -2.89 -15.07 0.67
N GLY A 260 -2.24 -14.18 1.42
CA GLY A 260 -1.09 -14.53 2.26
C GLY A 260 0.24 -14.44 1.54
N GLN A 261 0.57 -13.27 0.99
CA GLN A 261 1.89 -13.05 0.38
C GLN A 261 2.45 -11.67 0.74
N GLY A 262 3.73 -11.47 0.44
CA GLY A 262 4.41 -10.19 0.58
C GLY A 262 5.50 -10.00 -0.46
N ALA A 263 5.79 -8.75 -0.77
CA ALA A 263 6.88 -8.36 -1.66
C ALA A 263 7.68 -7.21 -1.04
N ALA A 264 8.99 -7.19 -1.29
CA ALA A 264 9.88 -6.11 -0.92
C ALA A 264 10.89 -5.84 -2.03
N VAL A 265 11.20 -4.57 -2.26
CA VAL A 265 12.17 -4.08 -3.26
C VAL A 265 13.07 -3.05 -2.59
N VAL A 266 14.38 -3.15 -2.81
CA VAL A 266 15.37 -2.15 -2.41
C VAL A 266 15.85 -1.44 -3.65
N LEU A 267 15.74 -0.12 -3.62
CA LEU A 267 16.26 0.79 -4.62
C LEU A 267 17.44 1.57 -4.03
N LYS A 268 18.42 1.89 -4.86
CA LYS A 268 19.51 2.79 -4.51
C LYS A 268 19.63 3.92 -5.52
N SER A 269 20.19 5.04 -5.08
CA SER A 269 20.49 6.17 -5.96
C SER A 269 21.36 5.72 -7.14
N ALA A 270 21.06 6.27 -8.32
CA ALA A 270 21.82 6.02 -9.54
C ALA A 270 23.05 6.94 -9.68
N ARG A 271 23.20 7.92 -8.78
CA ARG A 271 24.32 8.87 -8.71
C ARG A 271 25.60 8.18 -8.25
#